data_AF-A0A2S8SPN0-F1
#
_entry.id   AF-A0A2S8SPN0-F1
#
_cell.length_a   1.000
_cell.length_b   1.000
_cell.length_c   1.000
_cell.angle_alpha   90.00
_cell.angle_beta   90.00
_cell.angle_gamma   90.00
#
_symmetry.space_group_name_H-M   'P 1'
#
loop_
_entity.id
_entity.type
_entity.pdbx_description
1 polymer ?
#
loop_
_entity_poly.entity_id
_entity_poly.type
_entity_poly.pdbx_seq_one_letter_code
_entity_poly.pdbx_strand_id
1 'polypeptide(L)'
;MSFQNHPAIPKYLSNLDALKSRGYVTESQTRGAFQRLLEDICADEGFLFVPELPVGPRQNRKIDGAVQDTYSSLGYWEAKDAKDDLETEIKRKIAFGYPLSNTIFEDTRQAILWQNSKEVARFDLRQPAEIAELLDRFFGHTEADARGFADAVKIFIAKIPELAGALSQPSRTNAIMSVLGRRSLHFLWFVRMRSIRKSRKARSRRCWCSIFSPCGFSRRFSTTKSGFKITSSRVNSVR
;
A
#
# COMPACT_ATOMS: atom_id res chain seq x y z
N MET A 1 -3.17 17.35 -5.44
CA MET A 1 -2.81 16.65 -6.68
C MET A 1 -3.81 17.10 -7.74
N SER A 2 -3.36 17.54 -8.91
CA SER A 2 -4.26 17.95 -9.99
C SER A 2 -3.78 17.36 -11.32
N PHE A 3 -4.68 16.76 -12.07
CA PHE A 3 -4.41 16.10 -13.36
C PHE A 3 -4.78 16.96 -14.57
N GLN A 4 -5.03 18.25 -14.35
CA GLN A 4 -5.25 19.20 -15.45
C GLN A 4 -4.02 19.18 -16.38
N ASN A 5 -4.23 18.82 -17.65
CA ASN A 5 -3.18 18.66 -18.67
C ASN A 5 -2.18 17.52 -18.42
N HIS A 6 -2.52 16.49 -17.63
CA HIS A 6 -1.63 15.34 -17.43
C HIS A 6 -1.32 14.63 -18.77
N PRO A 7 -0.06 14.31 -19.09
CA PRO A 7 0.34 13.76 -20.40
C PRO A 7 -0.28 12.38 -20.71
N ALA A 8 -0.69 11.63 -19.69
CA ALA A 8 -1.39 10.35 -19.88
C ALA A 8 -2.79 10.50 -20.52
N ILE A 9 -3.48 11.64 -20.32
CA ILE A 9 -4.82 11.88 -20.86
C ILE A 9 -4.82 11.97 -22.40
N PRO A 10 -4.02 12.82 -23.06
CA PRO A 10 -3.98 12.85 -24.51
C PRO A 10 -3.47 11.52 -25.11
N LYS A 11 -2.56 10.82 -24.41
CA LYS A 11 -2.11 9.48 -24.81
C LYS A 11 -3.26 8.45 -24.78
N TYR A 12 -4.08 8.48 -23.74
CA TYR A 12 -5.29 7.67 -23.64
C TYR A 12 -6.27 7.94 -24.80
N LEU A 13 -6.58 9.21 -25.07
CA LEU A 13 -7.49 9.59 -26.16
C LEU A 13 -6.94 9.14 -27.52
N SER A 14 -5.64 9.34 -27.77
CA SER A 14 -5.00 8.86 -29.00
C SER A 14 -5.05 7.33 -29.13
N ASN A 15 -4.90 6.59 -28.03
CA ASN A 15 -5.00 5.13 -28.03
C ASN A 15 -6.43 4.66 -28.34
N LEU A 16 -7.43 5.31 -27.75
CA LEU A 16 -8.83 5.01 -28.04
C LEU A 16 -9.19 5.25 -29.51
N ASP A 17 -8.73 6.37 -30.08
CA ASP A 17 -9.00 6.68 -31.49
C ASP A 17 -8.30 5.71 -32.42
N ALA A 18 -7.08 5.28 -32.08
CA ALA A 18 -6.34 4.26 -32.82
C ALA A 18 -7.01 2.87 -32.77
N LEU A 19 -7.65 2.51 -31.67
CA LEU A 19 -8.42 1.26 -31.55
C LEU A 19 -9.71 1.35 -32.40
N LYS A 20 -10.44 2.46 -32.26
CA LYS A 20 -11.68 2.71 -32.99
C LYS A 20 -11.46 2.75 -34.50
N SER A 21 -10.39 3.38 -34.97
CA SER A 21 -10.05 3.46 -36.40
C SER A 21 -9.77 2.09 -37.02
N ARG A 22 -9.41 1.10 -36.20
CA ARG A 22 -9.15 -0.29 -36.60
C ARG A 22 -10.36 -1.21 -36.39
N GLY A 23 -11.49 -0.67 -35.94
CA GLY A 23 -12.72 -1.42 -35.70
C GLY A 23 -12.77 -2.16 -34.36
N TYR A 24 -11.82 -1.92 -33.45
CA TYR A 24 -11.83 -2.49 -32.11
C TYR A 24 -12.75 -1.67 -31.19
N VAL A 25 -13.89 -2.25 -30.84
CA VAL A 25 -14.98 -1.54 -30.11
C VAL A 25 -15.56 -2.35 -28.95
N THR A 26 -15.08 -3.58 -28.70
CA THR A 26 -15.55 -4.37 -27.55
C THR A 26 -14.81 -3.99 -26.26
N GLU A 27 -15.41 -4.26 -25.10
CA GLU A 27 -14.82 -4.03 -23.77
C GLU A 27 -13.43 -4.63 -23.69
N SER A 28 -13.28 -5.92 -24.00
CA SER A 28 -11.99 -6.60 -23.85
C SER A 28 -10.87 -5.95 -24.68
N GLN A 29 -11.22 -5.30 -25.78
CA GLN A 29 -10.26 -4.63 -26.67
C GLN A 29 -9.95 -3.20 -26.23
N THR A 30 -10.91 -2.53 -25.62
CA THR A 30 -10.84 -1.09 -25.32
C THR A 30 -10.49 -0.79 -23.87
N ARG A 31 -10.79 -1.71 -22.93
CA ARG A 31 -10.40 -1.63 -21.50
C ARG A 31 -8.91 -1.40 -21.31
N GLY A 32 -8.07 -1.96 -22.18
CA GLY A 32 -6.62 -1.83 -22.10
C GLY A 32 -6.14 -0.38 -22.25
N ALA A 33 -6.90 0.47 -22.94
CA ALA A 33 -6.58 1.89 -23.04
C ALA A 33 -6.74 2.61 -21.70
N PHE A 34 -7.87 2.37 -21.00
CA PHE A 34 -8.14 2.99 -19.70
C PHE A 34 -7.26 2.39 -18.60
N GLN A 35 -7.01 1.08 -18.63
CA GLN A 35 -6.03 0.43 -17.76
C GLN A 35 -4.68 1.15 -17.84
N ARG A 36 -4.20 1.39 -19.06
CA ARG A 36 -2.91 2.05 -19.28
C ARG A 36 -2.90 3.50 -18.79
N LEU A 37 -4.03 4.22 -18.88
CA LEU A 37 -4.16 5.55 -18.29
C LEU A 37 -3.91 5.51 -16.77
N LEU A 38 -4.53 4.56 -16.08
CA LEU A 38 -4.34 4.39 -14.64
C LEU A 38 -2.92 3.93 -14.30
N GLU A 39 -2.35 2.99 -15.06
CA GLU A 39 -0.97 2.51 -14.87
C GLU A 39 0.05 3.65 -15.03
N ASP A 40 -0.08 4.47 -16.09
CA ASP A 40 0.82 5.59 -16.35
C ASP A 40 0.76 6.61 -15.18
N ILE A 41 -0.44 6.96 -14.70
CA ILE A 41 -0.61 7.87 -13.56
C ILE A 41 -0.06 7.28 -12.27
N CYS A 42 -0.36 6.02 -11.99
CA CYS A 42 0.17 5.34 -10.80
C CYS A 42 1.70 5.34 -10.79
N ALA A 43 2.33 5.09 -11.94
CA ALA A 43 3.78 5.13 -12.07
C ALA A 43 4.37 6.52 -11.81
N ASP A 44 3.73 7.57 -12.34
CA ASP A 44 4.19 8.96 -12.19
C ASP A 44 4.05 9.45 -10.73
N GLU A 45 3.04 8.97 -10.01
CA GLU A 45 2.63 9.49 -8.71
C GLU A 45 2.97 8.56 -7.53
N GLY A 46 3.64 7.44 -7.82
CA GLY A 46 4.14 6.50 -6.81
C GLY A 46 3.10 5.54 -6.24
N PHE A 47 1.98 5.34 -6.93
CA PHE A 47 0.97 4.33 -6.58
C PHE A 47 1.23 3.00 -7.28
N LEU A 48 0.62 1.93 -6.74
CA LEU A 48 0.63 0.61 -7.36
C LEU A 48 -0.72 0.33 -8.03
N PHE A 49 -0.69 0.04 -9.33
CA PHE A 49 -1.84 -0.53 -10.02
C PHE A 49 -1.80 -2.07 -9.97
N VAL A 50 -2.88 -2.69 -9.51
CA VAL A 50 -3.05 -4.14 -9.40
C VAL A 50 -4.18 -4.59 -10.33
N PRO A 51 -3.90 -5.26 -11.45
CA PRO A 51 -4.93 -5.80 -12.32
C PRO A 51 -5.59 -7.03 -11.70
N GLU A 52 -6.85 -7.29 -12.07
CA GLU A 52 -7.54 -8.56 -11.77
C GLU A 52 -7.61 -8.91 -10.27
N LEU A 53 -7.92 -7.93 -9.42
CA LEU A 53 -7.95 -8.14 -7.97
C LEU A 53 -9.16 -9.01 -7.56
N PRO A 54 -8.98 -10.12 -6.84
CA PRO A 54 -10.10 -10.93 -6.37
C PRO A 54 -10.95 -10.19 -5.32
N VAL A 55 -12.28 -10.30 -5.44
CA VAL A 55 -13.26 -9.66 -4.57
C VAL A 55 -14.23 -10.66 -3.95
N GLY A 56 -14.54 -10.41 -2.67
CA GLY A 56 -15.49 -11.19 -1.87
C GLY A 56 -14.90 -12.44 -1.19
N PRO A 57 -15.68 -13.10 -0.32
CA PRO A 57 -15.18 -14.12 0.61
C PRO A 57 -14.69 -15.39 -0.07
N ARG A 58 -15.21 -15.69 -1.27
CA ARG A 58 -14.82 -16.87 -2.06
C ARG A 58 -13.76 -16.57 -3.11
N GLN A 59 -13.34 -15.32 -3.29
CA GLN A 59 -12.35 -14.87 -4.30
C GLN A 59 -12.60 -15.31 -5.77
N ASN A 60 -13.75 -15.91 -6.08
CA ASN A 60 -14.12 -16.34 -7.44
C ASN A 60 -14.51 -15.20 -8.39
N ARG A 61 -14.47 -13.96 -7.91
CA ARG A 61 -14.85 -12.77 -8.68
C ARG A 61 -13.66 -11.85 -8.66
N LYS A 62 -13.43 -11.15 -9.76
CA LYS A 62 -12.31 -10.22 -9.88
C LYS A 62 -12.84 -8.86 -10.31
N ILE A 63 -12.27 -7.82 -9.74
CA ILE A 63 -12.40 -6.46 -10.24
C ILE A 63 -11.26 -6.20 -11.22
N ASP A 64 -11.51 -5.40 -12.24
CA ASP A 64 -10.57 -5.24 -13.35
C ASP A 64 -9.25 -4.58 -12.93
N GLY A 65 -9.31 -3.63 -12.01
CA GLY A 65 -8.13 -3.04 -11.41
C GLY A 65 -8.36 -2.44 -10.04
N ALA A 66 -7.28 -2.33 -9.28
CA ALA A 66 -7.23 -1.59 -8.03
C ALA A 66 -5.99 -0.70 -8.00
N VAL A 67 -6.16 0.51 -7.47
CA VAL A 67 -5.07 1.45 -7.19
C VAL A 67 -4.78 1.38 -5.69
N GLN A 68 -3.53 1.18 -5.33
CA GLN A 68 -3.08 1.03 -3.95
C GLN A 68 -1.96 2.02 -3.65
N ASP A 69 -2.03 2.61 -2.45
CA ASP A 69 -0.89 3.24 -1.79
C ASP A 69 -0.20 2.20 -0.88
N THR A 70 0.97 2.55 -0.35
CA THR A 70 1.81 1.78 0.56
C THR A 70 1.04 1.06 1.68
N TYR A 71 -0.04 1.67 2.17
CA TYR A 71 -0.78 1.19 3.34
C TYR A 71 -2.23 0.78 3.07
N SER A 72 -2.82 1.13 1.93
CA SER A 72 -4.27 0.97 1.70
C SER A 72 -4.64 1.04 0.22
N SER A 73 -5.75 0.39 -0.15
CA SER A 73 -6.39 0.58 -1.46
C SER A 73 -6.99 1.99 -1.54
N LEU A 74 -6.57 2.76 -2.54
CA LEU A 74 -7.11 4.10 -2.81
C LEU A 74 -8.43 4.02 -3.57
N GLY A 75 -8.57 3.07 -4.49
CA GLY A 75 -9.79 2.90 -5.25
C GLY A 75 -9.73 1.74 -6.22
N TYR A 76 -10.85 1.52 -6.90
CA TYR A 76 -11.07 0.40 -7.79
C TYR A 76 -11.55 0.87 -9.16
N TRP A 77 -11.32 0.06 -10.18
CA TRP A 77 -11.77 0.30 -11.54
C TRP A 77 -12.39 -0.97 -12.12
N GLU A 78 -13.53 -0.80 -12.78
CA GLU A 78 -14.28 -1.85 -13.47
C GLU A 78 -14.70 -1.33 -14.86
N ALA A 79 -14.25 -2.02 -15.90
CA ALA A 79 -14.60 -1.74 -17.28
C ALA A 79 -15.89 -2.50 -17.67
N LYS A 80 -16.67 -1.94 -18.59
CA LYS A 80 -17.91 -2.53 -19.10
C LYS A 80 -18.04 -2.36 -20.61
N ASP A 81 -18.78 -3.27 -21.24
CA ASP A 81 -19.15 -3.18 -22.65
C ASP A 81 -20.11 -2.00 -22.90
N ALA A 82 -19.78 -1.16 -23.87
CA ALA A 82 -20.61 -0.02 -24.31
C ALA A 82 -21.97 -0.40 -24.91
N LYS A 83 -22.27 -1.70 -25.03
CA LYS A 83 -23.54 -2.22 -25.55
C LYS A 83 -24.61 -2.32 -24.48
N ASP A 84 -24.22 -2.43 -23.22
CA ASP A 84 -25.13 -2.60 -22.11
C ASP A 84 -25.47 -1.25 -21.45
N ASP A 85 -26.64 -1.19 -20.81
CA ASP A 85 -26.97 -0.08 -19.93
C ASP A 85 -26.06 -0.13 -18.70
N LEU A 86 -25.10 0.81 -18.64
CA LEU A 86 -24.10 0.91 -17.58
C LEU A 86 -24.74 0.91 -16.19
N GLU A 87 -25.94 1.50 -16.03
CA GLU A 87 -26.65 1.49 -14.75
C GLU A 87 -27.14 0.11 -14.32
N THR A 88 -27.65 -0.68 -15.27
CA THR A 88 -28.08 -2.05 -15.01
C THR A 88 -26.91 -2.92 -14.58
N GLU A 89 -25.75 -2.78 -15.24
CA GLU A 89 -24.53 -3.49 -14.86
C GLU A 89 -24.00 -3.06 -13.50
N ILE A 90 -23.99 -1.76 -13.20
CA ILE A 90 -23.62 -1.24 -11.88
C ILE A 90 -24.53 -1.84 -10.80
N LYS A 91 -25.86 -1.83 -10.99
CA LYS A 91 -26.81 -2.43 -10.03
C LYS A 91 -26.51 -3.91 -9.78
N ARG A 92 -26.19 -4.68 -10.83
CA ARG A 92 -25.77 -6.09 -10.70
C ARG A 92 -24.50 -6.20 -9.86
N LYS A 93 -23.46 -5.42 -10.17
CA LYS A 93 -22.17 -5.43 -9.45
C LYS A 93 -22.32 -5.03 -7.98
N ILE A 94 -23.17 -4.04 -7.69
CA ILE A 94 -23.55 -3.67 -6.32
C ILE A 94 -24.21 -4.84 -5.59
N ALA A 95 -25.18 -5.51 -6.22
CA ALA A 95 -25.84 -6.68 -5.63
C ALA A 95 -24.86 -7.85 -5.37
N PHE A 96 -23.81 -7.96 -6.18
CA PHE A 96 -22.73 -8.92 -5.97
C PHE A 96 -21.71 -8.50 -4.89
N GLY A 97 -21.81 -7.29 -4.33
CA GLY A 97 -20.94 -6.82 -3.25
C GLY A 97 -19.55 -6.40 -3.74
N TYR A 98 -19.48 -5.79 -4.93
CA TYR A 98 -18.27 -5.09 -5.38
C TYR A 98 -18.03 -3.88 -4.47
N PRO A 99 -16.76 -3.49 -4.21
CA PRO A 99 -16.45 -2.34 -3.38
C PRO A 99 -17.00 -1.06 -4.03
N LEU A 100 -17.55 -0.16 -3.21
CA LEU A 100 -18.13 1.12 -3.62
C LEU A 100 -17.56 2.30 -2.81
N SER A 101 -16.46 2.08 -2.07
CA SER A 101 -15.85 3.14 -1.27
C SER A 101 -15.21 4.21 -2.15
N ASN A 102 -14.53 3.78 -3.23
CA ASN A 102 -14.05 4.64 -4.31
C ASN A 102 -13.85 3.80 -5.58
N THR A 103 -14.84 3.79 -6.47
CA THR A 103 -14.87 2.89 -7.64
C THR A 103 -15.27 3.63 -8.91
N ILE A 104 -14.50 3.46 -9.97
CA ILE A 104 -14.81 3.93 -11.32
C ILE A 104 -15.46 2.78 -12.10
N PHE A 105 -16.68 3.00 -12.58
CA PHE A 105 -17.31 2.16 -13.59
C PHE A 105 -17.28 2.89 -14.93
N GLU A 106 -16.78 2.27 -15.99
CA GLU A 106 -16.67 2.94 -17.29
C GLU A 106 -16.97 2.02 -18.48
N ASP A 107 -17.41 2.62 -19.59
CA ASP A 107 -17.74 1.94 -20.84
C ASP A 107 -16.97 2.52 -22.05
N THR A 108 -15.84 3.18 -21.80
CA THR A 108 -14.98 3.94 -22.74
C THR A 108 -15.60 5.17 -23.39
N ARG A 109 -16.88 5.44 -23.13
CA ARG A 109 -17.57 6.68 -23.53
C ARG A 109 -17.85 7.54 -22.32
N GLN A 110 -18.33 6.93 -21.25
CA GLN A 110 -18.62 7.57 -19.99
C GLN A 110 -18.00 6.81 -18.83
N ALA A 111 -17.73 7.53 -17.75
CA ALA A 111 -17.37 6.99 -16.46
C ALA A 111 -18.37 7.46 -15.40
N ILE A 112 -18.71 6.57 -14.48
CA ILE A 112 -19.53 6.85 -13.31
C ILE A 112 -18.66 6.60 -12.08
N LEU A 113 -18.47 7.64 -11.28
CA LEU A 113 -17.68 7.57 -10.05
C LEU A 113 -18.59 7.30 -8.85
N TRP A 114 -18.31 6.20 -8.16
CA TRP A 114 -18.95 5.84 -6.90
C TRP A 114 -18.00 6.08 -5.74
N GLN A 115 -18.46 6.79 -4.71
CA GLN A 115 -17.70 6.99 -3.48
C GLN A 115 -18.62 6.90 -2.27
N ASN A 116 -18.13 6.34 -1.17
CA ASN A 116 -18.91 6.12 0.05
C ASN A 116 -20.29 5.47 -0.24
N SER A 117 -20.33 4.49 -1.14
CA SER A 117 -21.54 3.77 -1.56
C SER A 117 -22.61 4.64 -2.23
N LYS A 118 -22.22 5.78 -2.83
CA LYS A 118 -23.11 6.65 -3.60
C LYS A 118 -22.48 7.02 -4.93
N GLU A 119 -23.32 7.19 -5.94
CA GLU A 119 -22.92 7.86 -7.18
C GLU A 119 -22.60 9.32 -6.89
N VAL A 120 -21.41 9.77 -7.26
CA VAL A 120 -20.93 11.15 -7.02
C VAL A 120 -21.06 12.00 -8.27
N ALA A 121 -20.65 11.46 -9.41
CA ALA A 121 -20.61 12.19 -10.68
C ALA A 121 -20.47 11.25 -11.87
N ARG A 122 -20.82 11.77 -13.05
CA ARG A 122 -20.60 11.13 -14.35
C ARG A 122 -19.71 12.01 -15.20
N PHE A 123 -18.90 11.38 -16.06
CA PHE A 123 -17.88 12.05 -16.85
C PHE A 123 -17.87 11.50 -18.28
N ASP A 124 -17.71 12.37 -19.27
CA ASP A 124 -17.45 12.02 -20.65
C ASP A 124 -15.96 11.72 -20.85
N LEU A 125 -15.65 10.46 -21.17
CA LEU A 125 -14.28 9.98 -21.44
C LEU A 125 -13.75 10.41 -22.82
N ARG A 126 -14.48 11.24 -23.56
CA ARG A 126 -14.00 11.94 -24.76
C ARG A 126 -13.52 13.36 -24.47
N GLN A 127 -13.83 13.90 -23.29
CA GLN A 127 -13.43 15.26 -22.91
C GLN A 127 -12.20 15.23 -21.97
N PRO A 128 -11.04 15.77 -22.39
CA PRO A 128 -9.83 15.79 -21.55
C PRO A 128 -10.06 16.42 -20.17
N ALA A 129 -10.87 17.48 -20.10
CA ALA A 129 -11.16 18.19 -18.86
C ALA A 129 -11.98 17.33 -17.87
N GLU A 130 -12.96 16.57 -18.37
CA GLU A 130 -13.78 15.69 -17.53
C GLU A 130 -12.99 14.46 -17.06
N ILE A 131 -12.08 13.94 -17.90
CA ILE A 131 -11.14 12.89 -17.49
C ILE A 131 -10.24 13.41 -16.36
N ALA A 132 -9.68 14.61 -16.50
CA ALA A 132 -8.86 15.21 -15.45
C ALA A 132 -9.65 15.39 -14.14
N GLU A 133 -10.90 15.86 -14.23
CA GLU A 133 -11.76 16.01 -13.05
C GLU A 133 -12.11 14.67 -12.38
N LEU A 134 -12.40 13.64 -13.17
CA LEU A 134 -12.61 12.27 -12.68
C LEU A 134 -11.39 11.79 -11.88
N LEU A 135 -10.19 11.94 -12.45
CA LEU A 135 -8.95 11.52 -11.82
C LEU A 135 -8.67 12.34 -10.55
N ASP A 136 -8.91 13.65 -10.57
CA ASP A 136 -8.76 14.54 -9.41
C ASP A 136 -9.62 14.06 -8.24
N ARG A 137 -10.88 13.72 -8.51
CA ARG A 137 -11.83 13.21 -7.51
C ARG A 137 -11.50 11.80 -7.05
N PHE A 138 -11.01 10.94 -7.94
CA PHE A 138 -10.69 9.55 -7.65
C PHE A 138 -9.44 9.43 -6.78
N PHE A 139 -8.31 10.01 -7.20
CA PHE A 139 -7.06 9.96 -6.43
C PHE A 139 -7.07 10.90 -5.22
N GLY A 140 -7.88 11.97 -5.26
CA GLY A 140 -8.08 12.88 -4.12
C GLY A 140 -9.05 12.35 -3.06
N HIS A 141 -9.66 11.18 -3.27
CA HIS A 141 -10.63 10.64 -2.33
C HIS A 141 -9.97 10.21 -1.01
N THR A 142 -10.66 10.46 0.09
CA THR A 142 -10.29 9.93 1.42
C THR A 142 -11.56 9.43 2.08
N GLU A 143 -11.55 8.18 2.54
CA GLU A 143 -12.72 7.58 3.19
C GLU A 143 -13.12 8.39 4.44
N ALA A 144 -14.43 8.56 4.65
CA ALA A 144 -14.95 9.32 5.78
C ALA A 144 -14.53 8.72 7.14
N ASP A 145 -14.38 7.40 7.22
CA ASP A 145 -13.91 6.72 8.43
C ASP A 145 -12.43 6.99 8.72
N ALA A 146 -11.61 7.15 7.68
CA ALA A 146 -10.23 7.60 7.83
C ALA A 146 -10.14 9.05 8.35
N ARG A 147 -11.10 9.92 7.95
CA ARG A 147 -11.21 11.28 8.52
C ARG A 147 -11.64 11.24 9.98
N GLY A 148 -12.66 10.44 10.32
CA GLY A 148 -13.11 10.26 11.70
C GLY A 148 -12.01 9.70 12.62
N PHE A 149 -11.22 8.74 12.11
CA PHE A 149 -10.05 8.24 12.81
C PHE A 149 -8.94 9.28 12.95
N ALA A 150 -8.62 10.02 11.88
CA ALA A 150 -7.61 11.09 11.94
C ALA A 150 -8.00 12.19 12.93
N ASP A 151 -9.27 12.57 12.97
CA ASP A 151 -9.81 13.51 13.94
C ASP A 151 -9.76 12.92 15.37
N ALA A 152 -10.11 11.64 15.53
CA ALA A 152 -9.99 10.96 16.81
C ALA A 152 -8.55 10.86 17.31
N VAL A 153 -7.57 10.60 16.42
CA VAL A 153 -6.14 10.60 16.73
C VAL A 153 -5.68 12.01 17.11
N LYS A 154 -6.12 13.03 16.38
CA LYS A 154 -5.80 14.44 16.69
C LYS A 154 -6.33 14.85 18.06
N ILE A 155 -7.57 14.49 18.38
CA ILE A 155 -8.19 14.69 19.70
C ILE A 155 -7.42 13.90 20.77
N PHE A 156 -7.03 12.66 20.48
CA PHE A 156 -6.28 11.82 21.41
C PHE A 156 -4.91 12.42 21.73
N ILE A 157 -4.14 12.84 20.72
CA ILE A 157 -2.84 13.51 20.89
C ILE A 157 -2.98 14.77 21.75
N ALA A 158 -4.03 15.57 21.52
CA ALA A 158 -4.32 16.75 22.32
C ALA A 158 -4.63 16.43 23.80
N LYS A 159 -5.11 15.22 24.10
CA LYS A 159 -5.42 14.75 25.46
C LYS A 159 -4.25 14.02 26.14
N ILE A 160 -3.18 13.66 25.42
CA ILE A 160 -1.98 13.03 26.00
C ILE A 160 -1.40 13.84 27.18
N PRO A 161 -1.31 15.19 27.13
CA PRO A 161 -0.79 15.99 28.25
C PRO A 161 -1.61 15.85 29.54
N GLU A 162 -2.94 15.77 29.45
CA GLU A 162 -3.81 15.54 30.62
C GLU A 162 -3.62 14.14 31.22
N LEU A 163 -3.47 13.13 30.37
CA LEU A 163 -3.21 11.75 30.80
C LEU A 163 -1.80 11.58 31.40
N ALA A 164 -0.80 12.30 30.88
CA ALA A 164 0.54 12.35 31.44
C ALA A 164 0.57 13.05 32.81
N GLY A 165 -0.25 14.09 33.00
CA GLY A 165 -0.44 14.74 34.31
C GLY A 165 -1.07 13.82 35.36
N ALA A 166 -2.03 12.98 34.96
CA ALA A 166 -2.67 12.01 35.84
C ALA A 166 -1.71 10.88 36.28
N LEU A 167 -0.75 10.50 35.43
CA LEU A 167 0.27 9.48 35.73
C LEU A 167 1.52 10.04 36.42
N SER A 168 1.73 11.36 36.38
CA SER A 168 2.85 12.03 37.07
C SER A 168 2.54 12.40 38.53
N GLN A 169 1.33 12.15 39.03
CA GLN A 169 1.08 12.22 40.46
C GLN A 169 1.74 11.01 41.13
N PRO A 170 2.61 11.21 42.15
CA PRO A 170 3.02 10.08 42.97
C PRO A 170 1.74 9.47 43.55
N SER A 171 1.42 8.26 43.13
CA SER A 171 0.37 7.46 43.76
C SER A 171 0.62 7.51 45.26
N ARG A 172 -0.26 8.19 45.98
CA ARG A 172 -0.20 8.25 47.44
C ARG A 172 -0.39 6.82 47.95
N THR A 173 0.76 6.23 48.24
CA THR A 173 1.03 5.19 49.23
C THR A 173 -0.11 4.89 50.19
N ASN A 174 -0.35 3.58 50.35
CA ASN A 174 -0.55 2.93 51.63
C ASN A 174 -1.67 3.48 52.53
N ALA A 175 -2.90 3.05 52.27
CA ALA A 175 -3.88 2.82 53.32
C ALA A 175 -4.62 1.52 52.95
N ILE A 176 -4.82 0.62 53.92
CA ILE A 176 -5.37 -0.76 53.78
C ILE A 176 -4.33 -1.88 53.56
N MET A 177 -3.30 -1.94 54.40
CA MET A 177 -2.65 -3.22 54.79
C MET A 177 -2.14 -3.19 56.24
N SER A 178 -2.97 -2.80 57.21
CA SER A 178 -2.73 -3.14 58.62
C SER A 178 -3.95 -2.99 59.53
N VAL A 179 -5.02 -3.74 59.26
CA VAL A 179 -5.75 -4.39 60.36
C VAL A 179 -5.24 -5.82 60.34
N LEU A 180 -4.18 -6.09 61.10
CA LEU A 180 -3.85 -7.39 61.68
C LEU A 180 -2.51 -7.28 62.43
N GLY A 181 -2.60 -7.36 63.76
CA GLY A 181 -1.61 -8.04 64.58
C GLY A 181 -0.30 -7.32 64.88
N ARG A 182 -0.27 -6.58 65.99
CA ARG A 182 0.93 -6.56 66.85
C ARG A 182 1.19 -7.99 67.29
N ARG A 183 2.30 -8.59 66.86
CA ARG A 183 3.03 -9.59 67.66
C ARG A 183 4.42 -9.84 67.10
N SER A 184 5.39 -9.41 67.90
CA SER A 184 6.74 -9.95 68.04
C SER A 184 7.73 -9.72 66.90
N LEU A 185 8.66 -8.81 67.19
CA LEU A 185 10.04 -8.84 66.72
C LEU A 185 10.62 -10.27 66.82
N HIS A 186 11.65 -10.53 66.00
CA HIS A 186 12.55 -11.69 66.03
C HIS A 186 12.33 -12.82 65.00
N PHE A 187 12.19 -12.46 63.72
CA PHE A 187 12.47 -13.41 62.62
C PHE A 187 13.18 -12.81 61.39
N LEU A 188 13.45 -11.50 61.36
CA LEU A 188 14.15 -10.84 60.24
C LEU A 188 15.68 -10.71 60.44
N TRP A 189 16.24 -11.39 61.44
CA TRP A 189 17.69 -11.48 61.68
C TRP A 189 18.29 -12.85 61.29
N PHE A 190 17.46 -13.86 60.97
CA PHE A 190 17.93 -15.23 60.69
C PHE A 190 18.13 -15.58 59.19
N VAL A 191 17.80 -14.67 58.25
CA VAL A 191 18.16 -14.82 56.82
C VAL A 191 19.20 -13.78 56.38
N ARG A 192 19.99 -13.30 57.34
CA ARG A 192 21.36 -12.85 57.06
C ARG A 192 22.22 -14.12 56.87
N MET A 193 22.94 -14.19 55.75
CA MET A 193 24.01 -15.15 55.43
C MET A 193 23.67 -16.46 54.70
N ARG A 194 23.05 -16.40 53.51
CA ARG A 194 23.27 -17.47 52.51
C ARG A 194 23.04 -17.11 51.03
N SER A 195 23.28 -15.87 50.59
CA SER A 195 23.48 -15.63 49.13
C SER A 195 24.20 -14.32 48.75
N ILE A 196 25.03 -13.77 49.64
CA ILE A 196 26.04 -12.76 49.28
C ILE A 196 27.42 -13.41 49.40
N ARG A 197 27.62 -14.47 48.59
CA ARG A 197 28.90 -15.18 48.43
C ARG A 197 29.02 -15.83 47.05
N LYS A 198 28.57 -15.15 45.99
CA LYS A 198 28.85 -15.52 44.58
C LYS A 198 29.16 -14.31 43.67
N SER A 199 29.78 -13.25 44.21
CA SER A 199 30.28 -12.12 43.40
C SER A 199 31.73 -11.69 43.71
N ARG A 200 32.50 -12.51 44.45
CA ARG A 200 33.95 -12.32 44.67
C ARG A 200 34.72 -13.64 44.53
N LYS A 201 34.60 -14.29 43.38
CA LYS A 201 35.57 -15.27 42.83
C LYS A 201 35.56 -15.17 41.29
N ALA A 202 35.89 -13.99 40.79
CA ALA A 202 36.22 -13.74 39.40
C ALA A 202 37.44 -12.82 39.35
N ARG A 203 38.52 -13.25 40.01
CA ARG A 203 39.87 -12.72 39.83
C ARG A 203 40.85 -13.80 40.26
N SER A 204 41.88 -14.00 39.45
CA SER A 204 43.01 -14.93 39.63
C SER A 204 42.71 -16.40 39.30
N ARG A 205 42.97 -16.80 38.06
CA ARG A 205 44.21 -17.46 37.58
C ARG A 205 44.16 -17.46 36.03
N ARG A 206 45.09 -16.75 35.37
CA ARG A 206 46.28 -17.27 34.63
C ARG A 206 45.88 -18.22 33.50
N CYS A 207 46.42 -18.21 32.30
CA CYS A 207 47.46 -17.53 31.50
C CYS A 207 47.16 -18.11 30.08
N TRP A 208 47.57 -17.61 28.93
CA TRP A 208 48.72 -16.83 28.49
C TRP A 208 48.46 -16.45 27.02
N CYS A 209 49.10 -15.36 26.59
CA CYS A 209 49.70 -15.06 25.29
C CYS A 209 49.10 -15.72 24.01
N SER A 210 48.98 -15.05 22.87
CA SER A 210 50.02 -14.22 22.23
C SER A 210 49.40 -13.62 20.94
N ILE A 211 49.58 -12.34 20.65
CA ILE A 211 50.54 -11.82 19.64
C ILE A 211 49.88 -11.51 18.27
N PHE A 212 49.85 -10.21 17.97
CA PHE A 212 50.02 -9.54 16.67
C PHE A 212 48.89 -9.51 15.60
N SER A 213 48.40 -8.30 15.34
CA SER A 213 48.09 -7.76 13.99
C SER A 213 49.40 -7.50 13.21
N PRO A 214 49.46 -7.08 11.92
CA PRO A 214 48.41 -6.60 11.00
C PRO A 214 48.59 -7.07 9.52
N CYS A 215 47.90 -6.39 8.59
CA CYS A 215 48.17 -6.26 7.13
C CYS A 215 47.64 -7.31 6.14
N GLY A 216 46.66 -6.86 5.34
CA GLY A 216 46.73 -6.79 3.87
C GLY A 216 46.85 -8.09 3.06
N PHE A 217 45.80 -8.45 2.32
CA PHE A 217 46.01 -9.14 1.04
C PHE A 217 44.85 -8.95 0.05
N SER A 218 45.22 -8.43 -1.11
CA SER A 218 44.46 -8.27 -2.35
C SER A 218 44.22 -9.59 -3.09
N ARG A 219 43.04 -9.79 -3.68
CA ARG A 219 42.82 -10.59 -4.91
C ARG A 219 41.64 -9.96 -5.65
N ARG A 220 41.81 -9.20 -6.74
CA ARG A 220 42.16 -9.58 -8.13
C ARG A 220 41.37 -10.81 -8.61
N PHE A 221 40.19 -10.58 -9.17
CA PHE A 221 39.55 -11.50 -10.10
C PHE A 221 40.04 -11.21 -11.51
N SER A 222 40.60 -12.24 -12.13
CA SER A 222 41.16 -12.27 -13.47
C SER A 222 40.06 -12.40 -14.53
N THR A 223 40.15 -11.57 -15.55
CA THR A 223 39.54 -11.76 -16.87
C THR A 223 40.21 -12.93 -17.61
N THR A 224 39.43 -13.82 -18.20
CA THR A 224 39.89 -14.69 -19.30
C THR A 224 38.95 -14.55 -20.51
N LYS A 225 39.56 -14.10 -21.61
CA LYS A 225 39.07 -14.14 -23.00
C LYS A 225 39.08 -15.58 -23.53
N SER A 226 38.08 -15.92 -24.33
CA SER A 226 38.16 -16.69 -25.61
C SER A 226 36.75 -17.27 -25.89
N GLY A 227 36.17 -17.23 -27.08
CA GLY A 227 36.72 -16.95 -28.39
C GLY A 227 35.62 -16.90 -29.44
N PHE A 228 36.05 -16.35 -30.57
CA PHE A 228 35.38 -16.00 -31.81
C PHE A 228 34.91 -17.23 -32.62
N LYS A 229 33.80 -17.12 -33.35
CA LYS A 229 33.64 -17.74 -34.69
C LYS A 229 32.55 -17.04 -35.51
N ILE A 230 33.00 -16.51 -36.66
CA ILE A 230 32.24 -16.01 -37.80
C ILE A 230 32.02 -17.18 -38.78
N THR A 231 30.83 -17.27 -39.38
CA THR A 231 30.55 -17.79 -40.76
C THR A 231 29.14 -17.30 -41.14
N SER A 232 28.96 -16.26 -41.96
CA SER A 232 28.89 -16.23 -43.44
C SER A 232 27.67 -16.92 -44.09
N SER A 233 26.86 -16.08 -44.76
CA SER A 233 26.17 -16.29 -46.05
C SER A 233 25.10 -17.38 -46.21
N ARG A 234 23.87 -16.97 -46.60
CA ARG A 234 23.39 -17.20 -47.97
C ARG A 234 22.16 -16.35 -48.33
N VAL A 235 22.32 -15.63 -49.44
CA VAL A 235 21.27 -15.06 -50.28
C VAL A 235 20.48 -16.20 -50.94
N ASN A 236 19.17 -16.03 -51.12
CA ASN A 236 18.45 -16.64 -52.25
C ASN A 236 17.23 -15.77 -52.61
N SER A 237 17.35 -15.03 -53.70
CA SER A 237 16.25 -14.76 -54.62
C SER A 237 16.04 -15.98 -55.51
N VAL A 238 14.83 -16.29 -55.96
CA VAL A 238 14.48 -16.66 -57.35
C VAL A 238 12.97 -16.90 -57.46
N ARG A 239 12.39 -16.18 -58.45
CA ARG A 239 11.14 -16.38 -59.23
C ARG A 239 9.80 -16.26 -58.53
#